data_AF-A0A7D5K787-F1
#
_entry.id   AF-A0A7D5K787-F1
#
_cell.length_a   1.000
_cell.length_b   1.000
_cell.length_c   1.000
_cell.angle_alpha   90.00
_cell.angle_beta   90.00
_cell.angle_gamma   90.00
#
_symmetry.space_group_name_H-M   'P 1'
#
loop_
_entity.id
_entity.type
_entity.pdbx_description
1 polymer ?
#
loop_
_entity_poly.entity_id
_entity_poly.type
_entity_poly.pdbx_seq_one_letter_code
_entity_poly.pdbx_strand_id
1 'polypeptide(L)' 'MSSGGDEDGSRDDVGTGIAVGLVLGVAIGVATDELAMGIALGLALGVGIGTGWPRIRG' A
#
# COMPACT_ATOMS: atom_id res chain seq x y z
N MET A 1 17.26 -15.75 13.03
CA MET A 1 15.86 -15.91 12.54
C MET A 1 15.36 -14.53 12.20
N SER A 2 14.75 -14.38 11.02
CA SER A 2 14.25 -13.11 10.49
C SER A 2 13.29 -12.50 11.50
N SER A 3 13.66 -11.37 12.10
CA SER A 3 12.71 -10.56 12.86
C SER A 3 11.74 -10.01 11.83
N GLY A 4 10.58 -10.66 11.71
CA GLY A 4 9.47 -10.19 10.89
C GLY A 4 9.15 -8.76 11.32
N GLY A 5 9.08 -7.87 10.33
CA GLY A 5 8.77 -6.47 10.53
C GLY A 5 7.33 -6.31 10.97
N ASP A 6 7.15 -6.12 12.28
CA ASP A 6 5.96 -5.52 12.87
C ASP A 6 6.26 -4.02 13.02
N GLU A 7 5.96 -3.23 11.98
CA GLU A 7 6.09 -1.77 12.02
C GLU A 7 4.75 -1.15 12.46
N ASP A 8 4.58 -1.20 13.78
CA ASP A 8 4.13 -0.14 14.68
C ASP A 8 3.17 0.93 14.11
N GLY A 9 1.91 0.88 14.53
CA GLY A 9 0.92 1.89 14.20
C GLY A 9 1.06 3.13 15.08
N SER A 10 1.52 4.25 14.52
CA SER A 10 1.05 5.62 14.83
C SER A 10 1.85 6.69 14.08
N ARG A 11 1.21 7.26 13.03
CA ARG A 11 1.61 8.36 12.08
C ARG A 11 1.85 7.88 10.64
N ASP A 12 1.75 6.58 10.41
CA ASP A 12 2.11 5.87 9.18
C ASP A 12 0.93 5.67 8.22
N ASP A 13 0.03 6.67 8.13
CA ASP A 13 -1.15 6.61 7.26
C ASP A 13 -0.72 6.37 5.80
N VAL A 14 0.39 7.00 5.37
CA VAL A 14 0.98 6.83 4.04
C VAL A 14 1.70 5.48 3.88
N GLY A 15 2.48 5.05 4.87
CA GLY A 15 3.21 3.78 4.82
C GLY A 15 2.26 2.57 4.74
N THR A 16 1.21 2.60 5.56
CA THR A 16 0.15 1.58 5.56
C THR A 16 -0.60 1.58 4.23
N GLY A 17 -0.95 2.75 3.70
CA GLY A 17 -1.57 2.87 2.38
C GLY A 17 -0.71 2.25 1.28
N ILE A 18 0.57 2.59 1.23
CA ILE A 18 1.53 2.04 0.26
C ILE A 18 1.63 0.51 0.39
N ALA A 19 1.74 -0.03 1.61
CA ALA A 19 1.83 -1.47 1.83
C ALA A 19 0.59 -2.22 1.32
N VAL A 20 -0.61 -1.73 1.65
CA VAL A 20 -1.88 -2.30 1.20
C VAL A 20 -2.01 -2.21 -0.32
N GLY A 21 -1.72 -1.03 -0.88
CA GLY A 21 -1.75 -0.79 -2.32
C GLY A 21 -0.77 -1.70 -3.08
N LEU A 22 0.46 -1.86 -2.59
CA LEU A 22 1.48 -2.73 -3.19
C LEU A 22 1.03 -4.18 -3.23
N VAL A 23 0.54 -4.74 -2.12
CA VAL A 23 0.10 -6.14 -2.07
C VAL A 23 -1.03 -6.39 -3.06
N LEU A 24 -2.03 -5.49 -3.11
CA LEU A 24 -3.12 -5.58 -4.08
C LEU A 24 -2.64 -5.44 -5.53
N GLY A 25 -1.79 -4.45 -5.79
CA GLY A 25 -1.24 -4.19 -7.11
C GLY A 25 -0.41 -5.35 -7.65
N VAL A 26 0.44 -5.92 -6.80
CA VAL A 26 1.23 -7.12 -7.14
C VAL A 26 0.30 -8.30 -7.41
N ALA A 27 -0.71 -8.54 -6.57
CA ALA A 27 -1.65 -9.65 -6.80
C ALA A 27 -2.39 -9.52 -8.15
N ILE A 28 -2.83 -8.31 -8.49
CA ILE A 28 -3.48 -8.03 -9.79
C ILE A 28 -2.47 -8.18 -10.93
N GLY A 29 -1.28 -7.59 -10.82
CA GLY A 29 -0.25 -7.66 -11.85
C GLY A 29 0.21 -9.09 -12.14
N VAL A 30 0.30 -9.94 -11.11
CA VAL A 30 0.56 -11.37 -11.28
C VAL A 30 -0.62 -12.06 -11.96
N ALA A 31 -1.85 -11.73 -11.60
CA ALA A 31 -3.04 -12.32 -12.21
C ALA A 31 -3.22 -11.93 -13.69
N THR A 32 -2.73 -10.76 -14.10
CA THR A 32 -2.79 -10.27 -15.49
C THR A 32 -1.51 -10.51 -16.30
N ASP A 33 -0.50 -11.18 -15.72
CA ASP A 33 0.83 -11.35 -16.32
C ASP A 33 1.53 -10.01 -16.68
N GLU A 34 1.12 -8.92 -16.04
CA GLU A 34 1.60 -7.55 -16.29
C GLU A 34 1.94 -6.87 -14.97
N LEU A 35 3.08 -7.27 -14.41
CA LEU A 35 3.53 -6.84 -13.08
C LEU A 35 3.77 -5.34 -13.02
N ALA A 36 4.25 -4.73 -14.11
CA ALA A 36 4.55 -3.31 -14.16
C ALA A 36 3.29 -2.45 -13.97
N MET A 37 2.20 -2.79 -14.66
CA MET A 37 0.91 -2.11 -14.44
C MET A 37 0.37 -2.39 -13.05
N GLY A 38 0.44 -3.63 -12.57
CA GLY A 38 -0.04 -3.99 -11.23
C GLY A 38 0.64 -3.16 -10.13
N ILE A 39 1.97 -3.07 -10.15
CA ILE A 39 2.73 -2.27 -9.18
C ILE A 39 2.41 -0.77 -9.32
N ALA A 40 2.34 -0.24 -10.54
CA ALA A 40 2.02 1.17 -10.76
C ALA A 40 0.61 1.52 -10.23
N LEU A 41 -0.37 0.65 -10.48
CA LEU A 41 -1.75 0.81 -10.01
C LEU A 41 -1.82 0.68 -8.48
N GLY A 42 -1.16 -0.33 -7.93
CA GLY A 42 -1.09 -0.57 -6.49
C GLY A 42 -0.47 0.58 -5.72
N LEU A 43 0.65 1.12 -6.22
CA LEU A 43 1.29 2.28 -5.62
C LEU A 43 0.42 3.53 -5.72
N ALA A 44 -0.20 3.79 -6.88
CA ALA A 44 -1.10 4.93 -7.05
C ALA A 44 -2.29 4.87 -6.08
N LEU A 45 -2.90 3.69 -5.92
CA LEU A 45 -3.98 3.46 -4.96
C LEU A 45 -3.50 3.57 -3.51
N GLY A 46 -2.35 2.97 -3.18
CA GLY A 46 -1.82 2.96 -1.83
C GLY A 46 -1.42 4.35 -1.35
N VAL A 47 -0.77 5.14 -2.20
CA VAL A 47 -0.49 6.56 -1.93
C VAL A 47 -1.79 7.35 -1.85
N GLY A 48 -2.75 7.11 -2.75
CA GLY A 48 -4.05 7.79 -2.73
C GLY A 48 -4.84 7.55 -1.44
N ILE A 49 -4.83 6.33 -0.91
CA ILE A 49 -5.48 5.98 0.37
C ILE A 49 -4.70 6.60 1.54
N GLY A 50 -3.38 6.45 1.54
CA GLY A 50 -2.54 6.87 2.65
C GLY A 50 -2.39 8.39 2.79
N THR A 51 -2.49 9.13 1.68
CA THR A 51 -2.49 10.61 1.67
C THR A 51 -3.88 11.21 1.66
N GLY A 52 -4.86 10.47 1.12
CA GLY A 52 -6.21 10.94 0.89
C GLY A 52 -7.15 10.74 2.07
N TRP A 53 -6.78 9.96 3.10
CA TRP A 53 -7.56 9.88 4.34
C TRP A 53 -7.44 11.21 5.08
N PRO A 54 -8.41 12.13 4.95
CA PRO A 54 -8.36 13.37 5.69
C PRO A 54 -8.56 12.94 7.13
N ARG A 55 -7.60 13.24 7.99
CA ARG A 55 -7.77 13.07 9.44
C ARG A 55 -8.85 14.05 9.88
N ILE A 56 -10.12 13.67 9.67
CA ILE A 56 -11.31 14.32 10.19
C ILE A 56 -11.35 14.04 11.70
N ARG A 57 -10.37 14.57 12.43
CA ARG A 57 -10.39 14.62 13.88
C ARG A 57 -11.27 15.80 14.28
N GLY A 58 -12.49 15.48 14.70
CA GLY A 58 -13.17 16.22 15.76
C GLY A 58 -12.58 15.88 17.12
#